data_AF-A0A382TZB6-F1
#
_entry.id   AF-A0A382TZB6-F1
#
_cell.length_a   1.000
_cell.length_b   1.000
_cell.length_c   1.000
_cell.angle_alpha   90.00
_cell.angle_beta   90.00
_cell.angle_gamma   90.00
#
_symmetry.space_group_name_H-M   'P 1'
#
loop_
_entity.id
_entity.type
_entity.pdbx_description
1 polymer ?
#
loop_
_entity_poly.entity_id
_entity_poly.type
_entity_poly.pdbx_seq_one_letter_code
_entity_poly.pdbx_strand_id
1 'polypeptide(L)'
;VEELEKASGSKVPDLHKQHVDQLVIEHQGKTYHRVTEVLDCWFESGSMPYGQQHYPFENKELFEANFPANFICEGLDQTRGWFYTLVVIAQALFDKPAFHNCVVNGLILAEDGKKMSKRLKNYPDPTKMLDQYGADAIRLYMLNSPAVRGEDLRFSEKGLIETTRTLLLPLWNALAFLTTYARIDGWEPTPENLEIPRNNPLDLWILSKLVGLIDEVRTQMDLYDLNRSVAPFVGFIDLLTNWYIRRSRRRFWKAGQGSDKLEAYATLFQVLRNLSRVIAPFVPFIADGIHRTLKLKG
;
A
#
# COMPACT_ATOMS: atom_id res chain seq x y z
N VAL A 1 -24.16 14.35 -25.94
CA VAL A 1 -25.56 14.75 -25.60
C VAL A 1 -26.16 15.64 -26.68
N GLU A 2 -25.49 16.74 -27.06
CA GLU A 2 -26.01 17.70 -28.07
C GLU A 2 -26.42 17.07 -29.40
N GLU A 3 -25.66 16.10 -29.90
CA GLU A 3 -26.00 15.38 -31.14
C GLU A 3 -27.35 14.66 -31.04
N LEU A 4 -27.63 14.00 -29.90
CA LEU A 4 -28.88 13.30 -29.65
C LEU A 4 -30.06 14.29 -29.51
N GLU A 5 -29.84 15.43 -28.84
CA GLU A 5 -30.86 16.48 -28.75
C GLU A 5 -31.21 17.03 -30.14
N LYS A 6 -30.19 17.28 -30.98
CA LYS A 6 -30.38 17.78 -32.34
C LYS A 6 -31.11 16.77 -33.22
N ALA A 7 -30.77 15.48 -33.10
CA ALA A 7 -31.38 14.43 -33.91
C ALA A 7 -32.83 14.11 -33.51
N SER A 8 -33.16 14.21 -32.22
CA SER A 8 -34.50 13.92 -31.70
C SER A 8 -35.42 15.14 -31.59
N GLY A 9 -34.86 16.36 -31.70
CA GLY A 9 -35.59 17.61 -31.48
C GLY A 9 -36.04 17.82 -30.02
N SER A 10 -35.56 16.98 -29.09
CA SER A 10 -35.97 16.97 -27.69
C SER A 10 -34.77 17.25 -26.77
N LYS A 11 -35.01 17.92 -25.65
CA LYS A 11 -33.98 18.11 -24.61
C LYS A 11 -33.76 16.81 -23.84
N VAL A 12 -32.49 16.51 -23.56
CA VAL A 12 -32.07 15.27 -22.91
C VAL A 12 -31.31 15.61 -21.63
N PRO A 13 -32.00 15.70 -20.47
CA PRO A 13 -31.37 16.11 -19.22
C PRO A 13 -30.41 15.05 -18.66
N ASP A 14 -30.62 13.79 -19.02
CA ASP A 14 -29.87 12.64 -18.52
C ASP A 14 -29.97 11.49 -19.54
N LEU A 15 -28.93 10.64 -19.60
CA LEU A 15 -28.81 9.57 -20.59
C LEU A 15 -29.34 8.20 -20.11
N HIS A 16 -29.90 8.11 -18.91
CA HIS A 16 -30.48 6.86 -18.43
C HIS A 16 -31.79 6.53 -19.16
N LYS A 17 -32.06 5.23 -19.18
CA LYS A 17 -33.13 4.56 -19.93
C LYS A 17 -34.48 5.29 -19.88
N GLN A 18 -34.93 5.72 -18.69
CA GLN A 18 -36.23 6.38 -18.50
C GLN A 18 -36.38 7.72 -19.25
N HIS A 19 -35.27 8.37 -19.58
CA HIS A 19 -35.24 9.63 -20.33
C HIS A 19 -35.05 9.39 -21.83
N VAL A 20 -34.17 8.46 -22.21
CA VAL A 20 -33.77 8.28 -23.60
C VAL A 20 -34.67 7.33 -24.41
N ASP A 21 -35.41 6.42 -23.76
CA ASP A 21 -36.27 5.46 -24.47
C ASP A 21 -37.46 6.11 -25.18
N GLN A 22 -37.86 7.31 -24.76
CA GLN A 22 -38.97 8.06 -25.37
C GLN A 22 -38.52 8.86 -26.60
N LEU A 23 -37.20 8.98 -26.83
CA LEU A 23 -36.66 9.74 -27.94
C LEU A 23 -36.88 9.01 -29.26
N VAL A 24 -37.29 9.76 -30.26
CA VAL A 24 -37.54 9.27 -31.62
C VAL A 24 -36.64 10.05 -32.57
N ILE A 25 -35.99 9.36 -33.48
CA ILE A 25 -35.14 9.98 -34.51
C ILE A 25 -35.75 9.72 -35.88
N GLU A 26 -35.99 10.79 -36.63
CA GLU A 26 -36.44 10.73 -38.01
C GLU A 26 -35.24 10.91 -38.95
N HIS A 27 -34.95 9.91 -39.78
CA HIS A 27 -33.85 9.98 -40.74
C HIS A 27 -34.24 9.32 -42.07
N GLN A 28 -34.06 10.04 -43.18
CA GLN A 28 -34.40 9.58 -44.54
C GLN A 28 -35.82 9.02 -44.67
N GLY A 29 -36.79 9.68 -44.03
CA GLY A 29 -38.20 9.28 -44.05
C GLY A 29 -38.52 8.01 -43.26
N LYS A 30 -37.61 7.58 -42.37
CA LYS A 30 -37.80 6.46 -41.46
C LYS A 30 -37.67 6.90 -40.01
N THR A 31 -38.55 6.33 -39.19
CA THR A 31 -38.58 6.50 -37.75
C THR A 31 -37.69 5.44 -37.07
N TYR A 32 -36.79 5.88 -36.20
CA TYR A 32 -35.90 5.03 -35.42
C TYR A 32 -36.18 5.17 -33.93
N HIS A 33 -36.16 4.03 -33.24
CA HIS A 33 -36.24 3.92 -31.79
C HIS A 33 -34.99 3.24 -31.26
N ARG A 34 -34.58 3.60 -30.04
CA ARG A 34 -33.51 2.90 -29.34
C ARG A 34 -33.90 1.44 -29.12
N VAL A 35 -32.93 0.52 -29.20
CA VAL A 35 -33.08 -0.84 -28.68
C VAL A 35 -33.37 -0.81 -27.17
N THR A 36 -33.92 -1.88 -26.59
CA THR A 36 -34.40 -1.84 -25.19
C THR A 36 -33.30 -2.15 -24.17
N GLU A 37 -32.26 -2.84 -24.61
CA GLU A 37 -31.20 -3.42 -23.83
C GLU A 37 -30.29 -2.35 -23.22
N VAL A 38 -29.71 -2.67 -22.07
CA VAL A 38 -28.64 -1.90 -21.42
C VAL A 38 -27.34 -2.69 -21.51
N LEU A 39 -26.21 -2.01 -21.35
CA LEU A 39 -24.90 -2.67 -21.35
C LEU A 39 -24.71 -3.50 -20.07
N ASP A 40 -23.88 -4.54 -20.19
CA ASP A 40 -23.35 -5.26 -19.03
C ASP A 40 -22.43 -4.35 -18.22
N CYS A 41 -22.53 -4.38 -16.89
CA CYS A 41 -21.71 -3.53 -16.02
C CYS A 41 -20.21 -3.83 -16.14
N TRP A 42 -19.84 -5.04 -16.58
CA TRP A 42 -18.45 -5.34 -16.88
C TRP A 42 -17.90 -4.54 -18.07
N PHE A 43 -18.76 -4.19 -19.04
CA PHE A 43 -18.39 -3.28 -20.13
C PHE A 43 -18.08 -1.89 -19.57
N GLU A 44 -18.95 -1.36 -18.71
CA GLU A 44 -18.76 -0.06 -18.04
C GLU A 44 -17.45 -0.02 -17.24
N SER A 45 -17.21 -1.04 -16.42
CA SER A 45 -15.98 -1.15 -15.62
C SER A 45 -14.71 -1.32 -16.47
N GLY A 46 -14.80 -2.02 -17.61
CA GLY A 46 -13.69 -2.16 -18.55
C GLY A 46 -13.44 -0.89 -19.39
N SER A 47 -14.48 -0.07 -19.60
CA SER A 47 -14.38 1.25 -20.21
C SER A 47 -13.81 2.32 -19.28
N MET A 48 -13.65 2.02 -17.99
CA MET A 48 -13.14 2.95 -16.97
C MET A 48 -11.87 3.72 -17.38
N PRO A 49 -10.83 3.13 -18.01
CA PRO A 49 -9.59 3.85 -18.31
C PRO A 49 -9.79 5.15 -19.08
N TYR A 50 -10.67 5.14 -20.09
CA TYR A 50 -10.98 6.32 -20.91
C TYR A 50 -12.26 7.02 -20.45
N GLY A 51 -13.24 6.26 -19.93
CA GLY A 51 -14.52 6.79 -19.45
C GLY A 51 -14.36 7.76 -18.28
N GLN A 52 -13.45 7.47 -17.34
CA GLN A 52 -13.18 8.36 -16.19
C GLN A 52 -12.62 9.73 -16.60
N GLN A 53 -12.02 9.82 -17.79
CA GLN A 53 -11.41 11.04 -18.31
C GLN A 53 -12.35 11.82 -19.23
N HIS A 54 -13.58 11.32 -19.45
CA HIS A 54 -14.49 11.83 -20.47
C HIS A 54 -13.88 11.82 -21.89
N TYR A 55 -12.94 10.89 -22.15
CA TYR A 55 -12.34 10.70 -23.46
C TYR A 55 -13.39 10.17 -24.46
N PRO A 56 -13.40 10.63 -25.73
CA PRO A 56 -12.43 11.53 -26.36
C PRO A 56 -12.83 13.02 -26.31
N PHE A 57 -13.87 13.38 -25.55
CA PHE A 57 -14.41 14.73 -25.53
C PHE A 57 -13.51 15.71 -24.77
N GLU A 58 -12.91 15.24 -23.67
CA GLU A 58 -12.03 16.01 -22.81
C GLU A 58 -10.79 15.17 -22.39
N ASN A 59 -9.79 15.85 -21.81
CA ASN A 59 -8.61 15.24 -21.17
C ASN A 59 -7.83 14.25 -22.05
N LYS A 60 -7.79 14.50 -23.37
CA LYS A 60 -7.16 13.62 -24.35
C LYS A 60 -5.70 13.36 -24.03
N GLU A 61 -4.93 14.41 -23.82
CA GLU A 61 -3.48 14.32 -23.54
C GLU A 61 -3.23 13.61 -22.21
N LEU A 62 -4.10 13.81 -21.22
CA LEU A 62 -4.01 13.13 -19.93
C LEU A 62 -4.26 11.63 -20.08
N PHE A 63 -5.28 11.22 -20.84
CA PHE A 63 -5.52 9.81 -21.12
C PHE A 63 -4.35 9.18 -21.90
N GLU A 64 -3.92 9.81 -22.98
CA GLU A 64 -2.87 9.28 -23.85
C GLU A 64 -1.50 9.19 -23.14
N ALA A 65 -1.22 10.06 -22.17
CA ALA A 65 -0.01 10.01 -21.36
C ALA A 65 -0.04 8.93 -20.25
N ASN A 66 -1.22 8.51 -19.81
CA ASN A 66 -1.38 7.57 -18.69
C ASN A 66 -1.91 6.18 -19.11
N PHE A 67 -2.30 6.01 -20.37
CA PHE A 67 -2.72 4.72 -20.92
C PHE A 67 -1.64 4.11 -21.82
N PRO A 68 -1.16 2.90 -21.52
CA PRO A 68 -1.67 1.95 -20.52
C PRO A 68 -1.15 2.16 -19.09
N ALA A 69 -1.92 1.68 -18.10
CA ALA A 69 -1.57 1.84 -16.68
C ALA A 69 -0.32 1.04 -16.30
N ASN A 70 0.53 1.57 -15.42
CA ASN A 70 1.73 0.83 -14.98
C ASN A 70 1.42 -0.36 -14.07
N PHE A 71 0.36 -0.25 -13.24
CA PHE A 71 0.04 -1.24 -12.21
C PHE A 71 -1.45 -1.26 -11.90
N ILE A 72 -2.00 -2.46 -11.72
CA ILE A 72 -3.30 -2.71 -11.10
C ILE A 72 -3.19 -3.86 -10.08
N CYS A 73 -4.11 -3.91 -9.11
CA CYS A 73 -4.17 -4.99 -8.13
C CYS A 73 -5.61 -5.24 -7.70
N GLU A 74 -6.08 -6.46 -7.90
CA GLU A 74 -7.41 -6.91 -7.45
C GLU A 74 -7.39 -8.41 -7.14
N GLY A 75 -8.51 -8.90 -6.61
CA GLY A 75 -8.69 -10.31 -6.26
C GLY A 75 -8.66 -11.27 -7.45
N LEU A 76 -8.34 -12.55 -7.16
CA LEU A 76 -8.31 -13.65 -8.13
C LEU A 76 -9.59 -13.81 -8.96
N ASP A 77 -10.75 -13.44 -8.41
CA ASP A 77 -12.03 -13.46 -9.09
C ASP A 77 -12.10 -12.50 -10.29
N GLN A 78 -11.27 -11.45 -10.32
CA GLN A 78 -11.24 -10.50 -11.44
C GLN A 78 -10.66 -11.06 -12.74
N THR A 79 -10.03 -12.25 -12.69
CA THR A 79 -9.60 -12.98 -13.90
C THR A 79 -10.76 -13.35 -14.83
N ARG A 80 -12.00 -13.37 -14.30
CA ARG A 80 -13.24 -13.60 -15.07
C ARG A 80 -14.17 -12.38 -15.10
N GLY A 81 -13.72 -11.25 -14.58
CA GLY A 81 -14.47 -9.99 -14.53
C GLY A 81 -13.66 -8.86 -15.12
N TRP A 82 -13.22 -7.93 -14.26
CA TRP A 82 -12.62 -6.67 -14.68
C TRP A 82 -11.36 -6.81 -15.53
N PHE A 83 -10.45 -7.74 -15.19
CA PHE A 83 -9.22 -7.92 -15.98
C PHE A 83 -9.53 -8.34 -17.42
N TYR A 84 -10.55 -9.19 -17.60
CA TYR A 84 -10.95 -9.65 -18.92
C TYR A 84 -11.52 -8.50 -19.76
N THR A 85 -12.44 -7.71 -19.21
CA THR A 85 -13.06 -6.63 -19.99
C THR A 85 -12.10 -5.49 -20.25
N LEU A 86 -11.20 -5.16 -19.31
CA LEU A 86 -10.10 -4.23 -19.55
C LEU A 86 -9.27 -4.62 -20.77
N VAL A 87 -8.81 -5.88 -20.83
CA VAL A 87 -7.97 -6.36 -21.95
C VAL A 87 -8.73 -6.35 -23.26
N VAL A 88 -9.97 -6.83 -23.28
CA VAL A 88 -10.80 -6.88 -24.49
C VAL A 88 -11.02 -5.47 -25.06
N ILE A 89 -11.43 -4.53 -24.21
CA ILE A 89 -11.74 -3.15 -24.64
C ILE A 89 -10.46 -2.41 -25.05
N ALA A 90 -9.37 -2.55 -24.29
CA ALA A 90 -8.09 -1.97 -24.63
C ALA A 90 -7.59 -2.42 -26.00
N GLN A 91 -7.65 -3.73 -26.26
CA GLN A 91 -7.25 -4.30 -27.54
C GLN A 91 -8.17 -3.84 -28.67
N ALA A 92 -9.49 -3.84 -28.47
CA ALA A 92 -10.45 -3.51 -29.50
C ALA A 92 -10.45 -2.03 -29.91
N LEU A 93 -10.24 -1.12 -28.96
CA LEU A 93 -10.34 0.33 -29.21
C LEU A 93 -8.99 1.00 -29.44
N PHE A 94 -7.91 0.48 -28.87
CA PHE A 94 -6.61 1.18 -28.84
C PHE A 94 -5.43 0.34 -29.34
N ASP A 95 -5.61 -0.94 -29.64
CA ASP A 95 -4.54 -1.89 -30.02
C ASP A 95 -3.33 -1.83 -29.06
N LYS A 96 -3.64 -1.77 -27.76
CA LYS A 96 -2.67 -1.66 -26.66
C LYS A 96 -3.05 -2.59 -25.52
N PRO A 97 -2.10 -3.02 -24.67
CA PRO A 97 -2.44 -3.66 -23.40
C PRO A 97 -3.23 -2.69 -22.52
N ALA A 98 -4.04 -3.20 -21.59
CA ALA A 98 -4.74 -2.34 -20.63
C ALA A 98 -3.83 -1.83 -19.50
N PHE A 99 -2.84 -2.64 -19.11
CA PHE A 99 -1.89 -2.38 -18.02
C PHE A 99 -0.58 -3.15 -18.25
N HIS A 100 0.50 -2.70 -17.60
CA HIS A 100 1.82 -3.34 -17.68
C HIS A 100 2.07 -4.39 -16.59
N ASN A 101 1.63 -4.13 -15.36
CA ASN A 101 1.80 -5.05 -14.22
C ASN A 101 0.45 -5.29 -13.55
N CYS A 102 0.19 -6.54 -13.18
CA CYS A 102 -1.02 -6.93 -12.45
C CYS A 102 -0.62 -7.85 -11.30
N VAL A 103 -0.94 -7.43 -10.08
CA VAL A 103 -0.82 -8.29 -8.89
C VAL A 103 -2.19 -8.84 -8.56
N VAL A 104 -2.27 -10.15 -8.44
CA VAL A 104 -3.52 -10.85 -8.12
C VAL A 104 -3.45 -11.33 -6.68
N ASN A 105 -4.30 -10.78 -5.82
CA ASN A 105 -4.40 -11.25 -4.44
C ASN A 105 -5.37 -12.43 -4.31
N GLY A 106 -5.09 -13.32 -3.35
CA GLY A 106 -5.99 -14.40 -2.99
C GLY A 106 -7.20 -13.91 -2.18
N LEU A 107 -8.03 -14.85 -1.73
CA LEU A 107 -9.26 -14.51 -1.03
C LEU A 107 -9.04 -14.44 0.47
N ILE A 108 -9.65 -13.44 1.10
CA ILE A 108 -9.74 -13.37 2.55
C ILE A 108 -10.95 -14.21 2.99
N LEU A 109 -10.66 -15.23 3.78
CA LEU A 109 -11.62 -16.18 4.32
C LEU A 109 -11.85 -15.93 5.81
N ALA A 110 -13.04 -16.29 6.28
CA ALA A 110 -13.30 -16.39 7.71
C ALA A 110 -12.34 -17.39 8.38
N GLU A 111 -12.23 -17.32 9.70
CA GLU A 111 -11.33 -18.20 10.48
C GLU A 111 -11.65 -19.69 10.28
N ASP A 112 -12.93 -20.03 10.03
CA ASP A 112 -13.40 -21.38 9.71
C ASP A 112 -13.16 -21.81 8.23
N GLY A 113 -12.54 -20.94 7.43
CA GLY A 113 -12.23 -21.18 6.02
C GLY A 113 -13.38 -20.91 5.05
N LYS A 114 -14.54 -20.42 5.52
CA LYS A 114 -15.64 -20.05 4.61
C LYS A 114 -15.40 -18.68 3.99
N LYS A 115 -15.94 -18.49 2.78
CA LYS A 115 -15.98 -17.16 2.15
C LYS A 115 -16.70 -16.17 3.06
N MET A 116 -16.09 -15.01 3.28
CA MET A 116 -16.71 -13.94 4.05
C MET A 116 -17.95 -13.42 3.32
N SER A 117 -19.05 -13.18 4.03
CA SER A 117 -20.21 -12.52 3.44
C SER A 117 -20.96 -11.64 4.43
N LYS A 118 -21.43 -10.49 3.93
CA LYS A 118 -22.29 -9.55 4.69
C LYS A 118 -23.52 -10.23 5.27
N ARG A 119 -24.07 -11.22 4.55
CA ARG A 119 -25.24 -12.01 4.97
C ARG A 119 -24.94 -12.93 6.15
N LEU A 120 -23.79 -13.61 6.14
CA LEU A 120 -23.39 -14.55 7.20
C LEU A 120 -22.76 -13.84 8.41
N LYS A 121 -22.31 -12.59 8.26
CA LYS A 121 -21.60 -11.82 9.30
C LYS A 121 -20.45 -12.62 9.93
N ASN A 122 -19.77 -13.43 9.11
CA ASN A 122 -18.72 -14.36 9.52
C ASN A 122 -17.32 -13.75 9.43
N TYR A 123 -17.20 -12.43 9.55
CA TYR A 123 -15.94 -11.72 9.49
C TYR A 123 -15.92 -10.63 10.56
N PRO A 124 -14.73 -10.31 11.12
CA PRO A 124 -14.61 -9.22 12.06
C PRO A 124 -14.92 -7.90 11.35
N ASP A 125 -15.70 -7.04 12.01
CA ASP A 125 -16.08 -5.74 11.47
C ASP A 125 -14.82 -4.89 11.19
N PRO A 126 -14.57 -4.46 9.93
CA PRO A 126 -13.35 -3.75 9.58
C PRO A 126 -13.15 -2.45 10.36
N THR A 127 -14.23 -1.72 10.68
CA THR A 127 -14.15 -0.48 11.46
C THR A 127 -13.73 -0.78 12.88
N LYS A 128 -14.32 -1.81 13.52
CA LYS A 128 -13.90 -2.23 14.86
C LYS A 128 -12.44 -2.68 14.90
N MET A 129 -11.99 -3.41 13.87
CA MET A 129 -10.59 -3.83 13.77
C MET A 129 -9.65 -2.63 13.65
N LEU A 130 -10.01 -1.63 12.84
CA LEU A 130 -9.23 -0.39 12.71
C LEU A 130 -9.17 0.39 14.02
N ASP A 131 -10.29 0.53 14.72
CA ASP A 131 -10.36 1.25 16.00
C ASP A 131 -9.54 0.55 17.10
N GLN A 132 -9.55 -0.79 17.12
CA GLN A 132 -8.91 -1.58 18.16
C GLN A 132 -7.41 -1.81 17.92
N TYR A 133 -7.00 -2.05 16.67
CA TYR A 133 -5.63 -2.47 16.34
C TYR A 133 -4.85 -1.43 15.53
N GLY A 134 -5.54 -0.48 14.90
CA GLY A 134 -4.94 0.47 13.97
C GLY A 134 -4.69 -0.11 12.58
N ALA A 135 -4.58 0.79 11.60
CA ALA A 135 -4.42 0.43 10.20
C ALA A 135 -3.11 -0.34 9.92
N ASP A 136 -2.01 0.03 10.57
CA ASP A 136 -0.69 -0.58 10.31
C ASP A 136 -0.62 -2.05 10.73
N ALA A 137 -1.28 -2.41 11.84
CA ALA A 137 -1.38 -3.79 12.26
C ALA A 137 -2.08 -4.63 11.18
N ILE A 138 -3.23 -4.16 10.69
CA ILE A 138 -4.04 -4.85 9.68
C ILE A 138 -3.28 -4.94 8.35
N ARG A 139 -2.68 -3.83 7.89
CA ARG A 139 -1.87 -3.80 6.67
C ARG A 139 -0.74 -4.81 6.75
N LEU A 140 0.06 -4.77 7.82
CA LEU A 140 1.20 -5.66 7.97
C LEU A 140 0.79 -7.13 8.05
N TYR A 141 -0.30 -7.43 8.75
CA TYR A 141 -0.84 -8.80 8.82
C TYR A 141 -1.26 -9.33 7.45
N MET A 142 -1.95 -8.53 6.63
CA MET A 142 -2.35 -8.93 5.28
C MET A 142 -1.14 -9.03 4.33
N LEU A 143 -0.22 -8.08 4.39
CA LEU A 143 0.96 -8.05 3.51
C LEU A 143 1.97 -9.17 3.85
N ASN A 144 2.04 -9.58 5.13
CA ASN A 144 2.85 -10.70 5.58
C ASN A 144 2.13 -12.05 5.47
N SER A 145 1.14 -12.17 4.59
CA SER A 145 0.34 -13.38 4.42
C SER A 145 0.45 -13.97 3.02
N PRO A 146 -0.02 -15.21 2.80
CA PRO A 146 -0.13 -15.79 1.46
C PRO A 146 -1.10 -15.03 0.52
N ALA A 147 -1.97 -14.16 1.05
CA ALA A 147 -2.93 -13.39 0.25
C ALA A 147 -2.27 -12.57 -0.86
N VAL A 148 -1.09 -11.99 -0.60
CA VAL A 148 -0.35 -11.22 -1.61
C VAL A 148 0.33 -12.08 -2.68
N ARG A 149 0.19 -13.41 -2.59
CA ARG A 149 0.69 -14.38 -3.59
C ARG A 149 -0.44 -15.13 -4.30
N GLY A 150 -1.66 -14.62 -4.23
CA GLY A 150 -2.82 -15.27 -4.87
C GLY A 150 -3.43 -16.42 -4.06
N GLU A 151 -2.92 -16.71 -2.86
CA GLU A 151 -3.41 -17.78 -1.99
C GLU A 151 -4.41 -17.28 -0.96
N ASP A 152 -5.27 -18.16 -0.44
CA ASP A 152 -6.26 -17.77 0.54
C ASP A 152 -5.65 -17.47 1.92
N LEU A 153 -6.11 -16.38 2.55
CA LEU A 153 -5.81 -16.07 3.95
C LEU A 153 -7.04 -16.32 4.81
N ARG A 154 -6.95 -17.23 5.77
CA ARG A 154 -7.91 -17.32 6.88
C ARG A 154 -7.60 -16.22 7.88
N PHE A 155 -8.41 -15.17 7.86
CA PHE A 155 -8.20 -14.03 8.74
C PHE A 155 -8.51 -14.42 10.18
N SER A 156 -7.52 -14.30 11.07
CA SER A 156 -7.66 -14.53 12.49
C SER A 156 -7.19 -13.31 13.27
N GLU A 157 -8.07 -12.77 14.11
CA GLU A 157 -7.77 -11.66 15.01
C GLU A 157 -6.60 -12.00 15.95
N LYS A 158 -6.49 -13.27 16.38
CA LYS A 158 -5.35 -13.74 17.15
C LYS A 158 -4.03 -13.64 16.36
N GLY A 159 -4.05 -13.98 15.08
CA GLY A 159 -2.89 -13.87 14.19
C GLY A 159 -2.43 -12.42 13.99
N LEU A 160 -3.40 -11.51 13.85
CA LEU A 160 -3.17 -10.06 13.79
C LEU A 160 -2.49 -9.54 15.07
N ILE A 161 -3.00 -9.93 16.24
CA ILE A 161 -2.41 -9.57 17.54
C ILE A 161 -0.97 -10.09 17.65
N GLU A 162 -0.73 -11.35 17.29
CA GLU A 162 0.60 -11.97 17.34
C GLU A 162 1.61 -11.22 16.47
N THR A 163 1.22 -10.88 15.24
CA THR A 163 2.05 -10.13 14.28
C THR A 163 2.37 -8.74 14.80
N THR A 164 1.38 -8.06 15.39
CA THR A 164 1.58 -6.73 16.01
C THR A 164 2.55 -6.80 17.18
N ARG A 165 2.40 -7.80 18.06
CA ARG A 165 3.25 -7.98 19.25
C ARG A 165 4.69 -8.35 18.91
N THR A 166 4.91 -9.08 17.83
CA THR A 166 6.24 -9.55 17.42
C THR A 166 6.99 -8.54 16.57
N LEU A 167 6.29 -7.61 15.90
CA LEU A 167 6.91 -6.68 14.95
C LEU A 167 6.79 -5.21 15.35
N LEU A 168 5.55 -4.72 15.51
CA LEU A 168 5.30 -3.30 15.74
C LEU A 168 5.69 -2.86 17.15
N LEU A 169 5.38 -3.67 18.17
CA LEU A 169 5.76 -3.36 19.55
C LEU A 169 7.28 -3.32 19.74
N PRO A 170 8.09 -4.29 19.28
CA PRO A 170 9.55 -4.23 19.43
C PRO A 170 10.17 -3.04 18.69
N LEU A 171 9.68 -2.70 17.50
CA LEU A 171 10.12 -1.51 16.77
C LEU A 171 9.81 -0.23 17.56
N TRP A 172 8.60 -0.09 18.09
CA TRP A 172 8.24 1.06 18.91
C TRP A 172 9.06 1.14 20.20
N ASN A 173 9.33 0.00 20.83
CA ASN A 173 10.17 -0.08 22.02
C ASN A 173 11.62 0.33 21.72
N ALA A 174 12.15 0.07 20.51
CA ALA A 174 13.45 0.56 20.10
C ALA A 174 13.50 2.10 19.99
N LEU A 175 12.45 2.72 19.47
CA LEU A 175 12.30 4.19 19.47
C LEU A 175 12.19 4.75 20.90
N ALA A 176 11.35 4.13 21.73
CA ALA A 176 11.18 4.52 23.12
C ALA A 176 12.50 4.41 23.91
N PHE A 177 13.27 3.34 23.66
CA PHE A 177 14.61 3.18 24.21
C PHE A 177 15.52 4.35 23.83
N LEU A 178 15.68 4.62 22.53
CA LEU A 178 16.53 5.72 22.05
C LEU A 178 16.14 7.06 22.69
N THR A 179 14.86 7.43 22.61
CA THR A 179 14.36 8.72 23.07
C THR A 179 14.46 8.89 24.59
N THR A 180 14.22 7.83 25.36
CA THR A 180 14.33 7.86 26.83
C THR A 180 15.76 8.13 27.27
N TYR A 181 16.72 7.36 26.75
CA TYR A 181 18.12 7.52 27.15
C TYR A 181 18.71 8.82 26.61
N ALA A 182 18.39 9.20 25.36
CA ALA A 182 18.79 10.49 24.80
C ALA A 182 18.35 11.66 25.69
N ARG A 183 17.11 11.63 26.19
CA ARG A 183 16.60 12.66 27.11
C ARG A 183 17.33 12.67 28.45
N ILE A 184 17.58 11.51 29.06
CA ILE A 184 18.32 11.39 30.33
C ILE A 184 19.71 12.00 30.19
N ASP A 185 20.35 11.75 29.05
CA ASP A 185 21.72 12.15 28.78
C ASP A 185 21.85 13.57 28.18
N GLY A 186 20.72 14.23 27.87
CA GLY A 186 20.71 15.51 27.17
C GLY A 186 21.28 15.44 25.75
N TRP A 187 21.24 14.26 25.11
CA TRP A 187 21.68 14.07 23.74
C TRP A 187 20.57 14.45 22.76
N GLU A 188 20.91 15.28 21.77
CA GLU A 188 20.02 15.65 20.67
C GLU A 188 20.73 15.40 19.34
N PRO A 189 20.01 14.97 18.29
CA PRO A 189 20.63 14.68 16.99
C PRO A 189 20.99 15.99 16.27
N THR A 190 22.29 16.19 15.98
CA THR A 190 22.80 17.31 15.17
C THR A 190 23.59 16.75 13.98
N PRO A 191 23.77 17.51 12.88
CA PRO A 191 24.60 17.05 11.76
C PRO A 191 25.98 16.57 12.20
N GLU A 192 26.64 17.31 13.11
CA GLU A 192 28.00 17.03 13.56
C GLU A 192 28.09 15.72 14.34
N ASN A 193 27.13 15.46 15.24
CA ASN A 193 27.19 14.24 16.06
C ASN A 193 26.70 12.99 15.32
N LEU A 194 25.95 13.16 14.23
CA LEU A 194 25.54 12.05 13.38
C LEU A 194 26.66 11.59 12.45
N GLU A 195 27.55 12.49 12.04
CA GLU A 195 28.69 12.22 11.15
C GLU A 195 29.93 11.64 11.86
N ILE A 196 29.90 11.48 13.19
CA ILE A 196 31.06 10.91 13.91
C ILE A 196 31.37 9.48 13.41
N PRO A 197 32.66 9.12 13.25
CA PRO A 197 33.06 7.79 12.80
C PRO A 197 32.55 6.68 13.73
N ARG A 198 32.19 5.52 13.16
CA ARG A 198 31.82 4.32 13.93
C ARG A 198 33.02 3.39 14.03
N ASN A 199 33.49 3.17 15.25
CA ASN A 199 34.60 2.26 15.53
C ASN A 199 34.11 0.92 16.10
N ASN A 200 32.91 0.91 16.70
CA ASN A 200 32.36 -0.30 17.28
C ASN A 200 31.90 -1.29 16.19
N PRO A 201 32.37 -2.55 16.19
CA PRO A 201 31.96 -3.55 15.20
C PRO A 201 30.45 -3.80 15.16
N LEU A 202 29.74 -3.65 16.28
CA LEU A 202 28.28 -3.81 16.30
C LEU A 202 27.55 -2.68 15.57
N ASP A 203 28.09 -1.46 15.61
CA ASP A 203 27.50 -0.32 14.89
C ASP A 203 27.69 -0.47 13.39
N LEU A 204 28.90 -0.83 12.96
CA LEU A 204 29.20 -1.11 11.56
C LEU A 204 28.36 -2.29 11.03
N TRP A 205 28.18 -3.33 11.85
CA TRP A 205 27.38 -4.49 11.50
C TRP A 205 25.90 -4.14 11.29
N ILE A 206 25.26 -3.42 12.22
CA ILE A 206 23.82 -3.11 12.08
C ILE A 206 23.57 -2.15 10.91
N LEU A 207 24.48 -1.20 10.65
CA LEU A 207 24.41 -0.33 9.49
C LEU A 207 24.59 -1.11 8.18
N SER A 208 25.52 -2.06 8.13
CA SER A 208 25.67 -2.97 6.98
C SER A 208 24.39 -3.79 6.73
N LYS A 209 23.79 -4.34 7.79
CA LYS A 209 22.50 -5.05 7.69
C LYS A 209 21.37 -4.16 7.20
N LEU A 210 21.35 -2.89 7.59
CA LEU A 210 20.37 -1.92 7.13
C LEU A 210 20.51 -1.63 5.63
N VAL A 211 21.73 -1.49 5.12
CA VAL A 211 21.97 -1.32 3.68
C VAL A 211 21.50 -2.55 2.90
N GLY A 212 21.82 -3.75 3.38
CA GLY A 212 21.31 -4.99 2.78
C GLY A 212 19.78 -5.07 2.78
N LEU A 213 19.14 -4.65 3.88
CA LEU A 213 17.68 -4.57 3.95
C LEU A 213 17.10 -3.61 2.89
N ILE A 214 17.68 -2.42 2.75
CA ILE A 214 17.21 -1.42 1.78
C ILE A 214 17.26 -1.99 0.35
N ASP A 215 18.36 -2.65 0.00
CA ASP A 215 18.55 -3.24 -1.33
C ASP A 215 17.58 -4.40 -1.59
N GLU A 216 17.40 -5.28 -0.61
CA GLU A 216 16.47 -6.40 -0.70
C GLU A 216 15.02 -5.91 -0.87
N VAL A 217 14.56 -4.99 -0.01
CA VAL A 217 13.19 -4.45 -0.09
C VAL A 217 12.97 -3.71 -1.40
N ARG A 218 13.94 -2.90 -1.86
CA ARG A 218 13.84 -2.22 -3.17
C ARG A 218 13.68 -3.24 -4.29
N THR A 219 14.56 -4.24 -4.34
CA THR A 219 14.55 -5.27 -5.39
C THR A 219 13.21 -6.01 -5.45
N GLN A 220 12.66 -6.38 -4.29
CA GLN A 220 11.39 -7.11 -4.26
C GLN A 220 10.19 -6.22 -4.62
N MET A 221 10.22 -4.94 -4.24
CA MET A 221 9.20 -3.96 -4.66
C MET A 221 9.23 -3.70 -6.16
N ASP A 222 10.42 -3.61 -6.78
CA ASP A 222 10.57 -3.46 -8.24
C ASP A 222 10.04 -4.69 -9.00
N LEU A 223 10.07 -5.87 -8.36
CA LEU A 223 9.50 -7.12 -8.88
C LEU A 223 8.01 -7.30 -8.53
N TYR A 224 7.38 -6.35 -7.82
CA TYR A 224 6.02 -6.45 -7.29
C TYR A 224 5.78 -7.65 -6.35
N ASP A 225 6.84 -8.21 -5.73
CA ASP A 225 6.72 -9.27 -4.72
C ASP A 225 6.58 -8.65 -3.32
N LEU A 226 5.34 -8.33 -2.95
CA LEU A 226 5.03 -7.71 -1.66
C LEU A 226 5.36 -8.61 -0.47
N ASN A 227 5.25 -9.94 -0.61
CA ASN A 227 5.53 -10.87 0.47
C ASN A 227 7.03 -10.84 0.81
N ARG A 228 7.88 -10.94 -0.22
CA ARG A 228 9.34 -10.84 -0.06
C ARG A 228 9.83 -9.43 0.25
N SER A 229 9.00 -8.41 0.06
CA SER A 229 9.31 -7.05 0.51
C SER A 229 9.09 -6.86 2.02
N VAL A 230 8.21 -7.66 2.64
CA VAL A 230 7.89 -7.55 4.07
C VAL A 230 8.78 -8.44 4.95
N ALA A 231 9.01 -9.68 4.53
CA ALA A 231 9.80 -10.65 5.31
C ALA A 231 11.19 -10.15 5.75
N PRO A 232 11.95 -9.37 4.95
CA PRO A 232 13.29 -8.91 5.33
C PRO A 232 13.29 -7.96 6.53
N PHE A 233 12.36 -7.00 6.61
CA PHE A 233 12.37 -6.07 7.74
C PHE A 233 11.82 -6.70 9.02
N VAL A 234 11.02 -7.77 8.94
CA VAL A 234 10.68 -8.61 10.08
C VAL A 234 11.95 -9.17 10.72
N GLY A 235 12.82 -9.78 9.91
CA GLY A 235 14.12 -10.28 10.38
C GLY A 235 15.01 -9.15 10.91
N PHE A 236 15.02 -7.99 10.26
CA PHE A 236 15.83 -6.86 10.71
C PHE A 236 15.38 -6.30 12.06
N ILE A 237 14.08 -6.25 12.36
CA ILE A 237 13.57 -5.80 13.67
C ILE A 237 14.08 -6.70 14.79
N ASP A 238 14.17 -8.01 14.56
CA ASP A 238 14.78 -8.94 15.51
C ASP A 238 16.28 -8.64 15.71
N LEU A 239 17.04 -8.46 14.63
CA LEU A 239 18.46 -8.08 14.70
C LEU A 239 18.68 -6.76 15.44
N LEU A 240 17.81 -5.77 15.23
CA LEU A 240 17.87 -4.48 15.90
C LEU A 240 17.61 -4.63 17.40
N THR A 241 16.57 -5.36 17.78
CA THR A 241 16.09 -5.40 19.17
C THR A 241 16.82 -6.44 20.02
N ASN A 242 16.90 -7.67 19.54
CA ASN A 242 17.43 -8.82 20.28
C ASN A 242 18.95 -8.99 20.14
N TRP A 243 19.57 -8.41 19.11
CA TRP A 243 21.03 -8.41 18.95
C TRP A 243 21.65 -7.05 19.25
N TYR A 244 21.39 -6.04 18.42
CA TYR A 244 22.08 -4.76 18.53
C TYR A 244 21.78 -4.05 19.85
N ILE A 245 20.50 -3.72 20.13
CA ILE A 245 20.12 -3.00 21.35
C ILE A 245 20.52 -3.83 22.57
N ARG A 246 20.20 -5.13 22.61
CA ARG A 246 20.51 -6.01 23.75
C ARG A 246 22.00 -6.01 24.11
N ARG A 247 22.89 -6.13 23.13
CA ARG A 247 24.35 -6.16 23.36
C ARG A 247 24.95 -4.78 23.56
N SER A 248 24.30 -3.73 23.07
CA SER A 248 24.73 -2.34 23.21
C SER A 248 24.16 -1.62 24.45
N ARG A 249 23.21 -2.18 25.20
CA ARG A 249 22.57 -1.50 26.36
C ARG A 249 23.55 -0.85 27.33
N ARG A 250 24.64 -1.54 27.66
CA ARG A 250 25.68 -1.03 28.58
C ARG A 250 26.34 0.25 28.07
N ARG A 251 26.40 0.46 26.76
CA ARG A 251 26.95 1.68 26.12
C ARG A 251 26.06 2.89 26.41
N PHE A 252 24.73 2.70 26.38
CA PHE A 252 23.74 3.73 26.71
C PHE A 252 23.66 4.03 28.22
N TRP A 253 24.00 3.06 29.09
CA TRP A 253 23.98 3.26 30.55
C TRP A 253 25.27 3.84 31.14
N LYS A 254 26.36 3.86 30.37
CA LYS A 254 27.65 4.35 30.87
C LYS A 254 27.52 5.82 31.27
N ALA A 255 28.06 6.17 32.43
CA ALA A 255 28.07 7.55 32.91
C ALA A 255 28.91 8.45 31.98
N GLY A 256 28.45 9.69 31.79
CA GLY A 256 29.08 10.68 30.92
C GLY A 256 28.78 10.49 29.43
N GLN A 257 29.35 11.37 28.61
CA GLN A 257 29.18 11.44 27.15
C GLN A 257 30.46 10.98 26.42
N GLY A 258 30.91 9.75 26.72
CA GLY A 258 32.09 9.21 26.03
C GLY A 258 31.84 8.97 24.54
N SER A 259 32.90 8.96 23.73
CA SER A 259 32.82 8.76 22.27
C SER A 259 32.01 7.52 21.88
N ASP A 260 32.28 6.37 22.50
CA ASP A 260 31.55 5.11 22.22
C ASP A 260 30.04 5.21 22.46
N LYS A 261 29.60 6.04 23.41
CA LYS A 261 28.17 6.25 23.70
C LYS A 261 27.52 7.15 22.66
N LEU A 262 28.21 8.20 22.24
CA LEU A 262 27.77 9.08 21.15
C LEU A 262 27.68 8.29 19.83
N GLU A 263 28.64 7.41 19.56
CA GLU A 263 28.61 6.50 18.40
C GLU A 263 27.36 5.61 18.41
N ALA A 264 27.02 5.04 19.56
CA ALA A 264 25.82 4.20 19.72
C ALA A 264 24.51 4.99 19.49
N TYR A 265 24.41 6.21 20.04
CA TYR A 265 23.24 7.09 19.83
C TYR A 265 23.03 7.43 18.37
N ALA A 266 24.08 7.92 17.72
CA ALA A 266 24.02 8.33 16.34
C ALA A 266 23.77 7.13 15.39
N THR A 267 24.31 5.96 15.71
CA THR A 267 23.99 4.71 14.98
C THR A 267 22.52 4.32 15.12
N LEU A 268 22.00 4.23 16.35
CA LEU A 268 20.61 3.82 16.57
C LEU A 268 19.62 4.83 15.96
N PHE A 269 19.92 6.12 16.04
CA PHE A 269 19.17 7.17 15.37
C PHE A 269 19.15 6.96 13.85
N GLN A 270 20.31 6.76 13.23
CA GLN A 270 20.41 6.55 11.78
C GLN A 270 19.69 5.29 11.33
N VAL A 271 19.78 4.21 12.12
CA VAL A 271 19.06 2.95 11.84
C VAL A 271 17.56 3.16 11.87
N LEU A 272 17.01 3.73 12.96
CA LEU A 272 15.56 3.94 13.09
C LEU A 272 15.03 4.92 12.04
N ARG A 273 15.78 6.00 11.74
CA ARG A 273 15.40 6.98 10.73
C ARG A 273 15.33 6.36 9.34
N ASN A 274 16.33 5.58 8.93
CA ASN A 274 16.29 4.93 7.61
C ASN A 274 15.30 3.77 7.57
N LEU A 275 15.18 2.98 8.64
CA LEU A 275 14.15 1.95 8.73
C LEU A 275 12.74 2.54 8.58
N SER A 276 12.46 3.71 9.18
CA SER A 276 11.17 4.39 9.01
C SER A 276 10.85 4.70 7.54
N ARG A 277 11.86 5.02 6.73
CA ARG A 277 11.69 5.26 5.28
C ARG A 277 11.42 3.97 4.52
N VAL A 278 12.14 2.89 4.87
CA VAL A 278 11.96 1.56 4.25
C VAL A 278 10.55 1.03 4.51
N ILE A 279 10.05 1.16 5.74
CA ILE A 279 8.75 0.59 6.13
C ILE A 279 7.55 1.48 5.79
N ALA A 280 7.77 2.73 5.35
CA ALA A 280 6.71 3.71 5.10
C ALA A 280 5.61 3.25 4.12
N PRO A 281 5.90 2.53 3.01
CA PRO A 281 4.86 2.01 2.14
C PRO A 281 3.96 0.94 2.80
N PHE A 282 4.49 0.25 3.82
CA PHE A 282 3.83 -0.89 4.46
C PHE A 282 3.05 -0.47 5.71
N VAL A 283 3.70 0.30 6.60
CA VAL A 283 3.17 0.74 7.90
C VAL A 283 3.33 2.27 8.07
N PRO A 284 2.57 3.05 7.29
CA PRO A 284 2.77 4.50 7.17
C PRO A 284 2.63 5.27 8.48
N PHE A 285 1.73 4.87 9.40
CA PHE A 285 1.48 5.64 10.62
C PHE A 285 2.63 5.49 11.64
N ILE A 286 3.15 4.27 11.82
CA ILE A 286 4.31 3.97 12.65
C ILE A 286 5.56 4.59 12.03
N ALA A 287 5.73 4.48 10.71
CA ALA A 287 6.83 5.11 9.98
C ALA A 287 6.88 6.64 10.22
N ASP A 288 5.75 7.32 10.02
CA ASP A 288 5.64 8.77 10.23
C ASP A 288 5.79 9.13 11.72
N GLY A 289 5.25 8.31 12.64
CA GLY A 289 5.46 8.46 14.07
C GLY A 289 6.94 8.43 14.47
N ILE A 290 7.71 7.48 13.94
CA ILE A 290 9.17 7.41 14.12
C ILE A 290 9.83 8.64 13.50
N HIS A 291 9.49 8.98 12.25
CA HIS A 291 10.08 10.10 11.53
C HIS A 291 9.90 11.43 12.26
N ARG A 292 8.68 11.71 12.73
CA ARG A 292 8.34 12.93 13.47
C ARG A 292 9.01 13.01 14.84
N THR A 293 9.24 11.87 15.47
CA THR A 293 9.96 11.78 16.75
C THR A 293 11.46 12.04 16.57
N LEU A 294 12.04 11.59 15.43
CA LEU A 294 13.47 11.68 15.12
C LEU A 294 13.83 12.90 14.26
N LYS A 295 13.27 14.07 14.58
CA LYS A 295 13.62 15.31 13.87
C LYS A 295 15.02 15.77 14.25
N LEU A 296 15.79 16.19 13.25
CA LEU A 296 16.96 17.04 13.47
C LEU A 296 16.46 18.38 14.00
N LYS A 297 17.05 18.89 15.08
CA LYS A 297 16.94 20.32 15.33
C LYS A 297 17.92 21.02 14.39
N GLY A 298 17.37 21.95 13.61
CA GLY A 298 18.15 22.94 12.87
C GLY A 298 18.60 24.06 13.79
#